data_AF-S7TD74-F1
#
_entry.id   AF-S7TD74-F1
#
_cell.length_a   1.000
_cell.length_b   1.000
_cell.length_c   1.000
_cell.angle_alpha   90.00
_cell.angle_beta   90.00
_cell.angle_gamma   90.00
#
_symmetry.space_group_name_H-M   'P 1'
#
loop_
_entity.id
_entity.type
_entity.pdbx_description
1 polymer ?
#
loop_
_entity_poly.entity_id
_entity_poly.type
_entity_poly.pdbx_seq_one_letter_code
_entity_poly.pdbx_strand_id
1 'polypeptide(L)'
;MARAEGAGKRELACFAGLLVLLLAVGLSLVWLNIERWDMAYRIERLERELEDKSSLVAKLEVEKGNLLSPQRLRKLAKDFDLAQARPGQIRHLEAGQRP
;
A
#
# COMPACT_ATOMS: atom_id res chain seq x y z
N MET A 1 5.21 -42.72 55.77
CA MET A 1 4.38 -42.81 54.55
C MET A 1 3.98 -41.44 53.96
N ALA A 2 3.71 -40.39 54.76
CA ALA A 2 3.33 -39.04 54.25
C ALA A 2 4.33 -38.36 53.28
N ARG A 3 5.64 -38.68 53.36
CA ARG A 3 6.68 -38.04 52.51
C ARG A 3 6.64 -38.50 51.04
N ALA A 4 6.13 -39.70 50.76
CA ALA A 4 6.02 -40.24 49.41
C ALA A 4 4.82 -39.64 48.65
N GLU A 5 3.73 -39.32 49.36
CA GLU A 5 2.52 -38.71 48.80
C GLU A 5 2.77 -37.28 48.29
N GLY A 6 3.65 -36.53 48.96
CA GLY A 6 4.04 -35.18 48.56
C GLY A 6 4.92 -35.13 47.31
N ALA A 7 5.70 -36.18 47.03
CA ALA A 7 6.52 -36.27 45.82
C ALA A 7 5.63 -36.46 44.58
N GLY A 8 4.68 -37.39 44.62
CA GLY A 8 3.76 -37.64 43.49
C GLY A 8 2.87 -36.43 43.13
N LYS A 9 2.42 -35.66 44.14
CA LYS A 9 1.64 -34.43 43.91
C LYS A 9 2.46 -33.33 43.22
N ARG A 10 3.77 -33.24 43.52
CA ARG A 10 4.67 -32.27 42.87
C ARG A 10 4.96 -32.64 41.42
N GLU A 11 5.20 -33.92 41.15
CA GLU A 11 5.37 -34.42 39.78
C GLU A 11 4.10 -34.17 38.94
N LEU A 12 2.91 -34.50 39.48
CA LEU A 12 1.63 -34.22 38.81
C LEU A 12 1.42 -32.73 38.54
N ALA A 13 1.79 -31.85 39.47
CA ALA A 13 1.71 -30.41 39.28
C ALA A 13 2.68 -29.92 38.18
N CYS A 14 3.90 -30.46 38.13
CA CYS A 14 4.86 -30.18 37.06
C CYS A 14 4.32 -30.63 35.69
N PHE A 15 3.79 -31.85 35.59
CA PHE A 15 3.21 -32.36 34.35
C PHE A 15 2.00 -31.53 33.91
N ALA A 16 1.12 -31.16 34.84
CA ALA A 16 -0.02 -30.29 34.54
C ALA A 16 0.43 -28.91 34.05
N GLY A 17 1.47 -28.33 34.68
CA GLY A 17 2.05 -27.05 34.26
C GLY A 17 2.65 -27.12 32.86
N LEU A 18 3.40 -28.18 32.55
CA LEU A 18 3.96 -28.41 31.21
C LEU A 18 2.86 -28.58 30.16
N LEU A 19 1.79 -29.29 30.49
CA LEU A 19 0.66 -29.50 29.58
C LEU A 19 -0.06 -28.18 29.29
N VAL A 20 -0.31 -27.35 30.30
CA VAL A 20 -0.88 -26.00 30.12
C VAL A 20 0.02 -25.13 29.25
N LEU A 21 1.33 -25.16 29.49
CA LEU A 21 2.29 -24.39 28.70
C LEU A 21 2.32 -24.86 27.24
N LEU A 22 2.30 -26.16 26.99
CA LEU A 22 2.24 -26.73 25.65
C LEU A 22 0.96 -26.27 24.92
N LEU A 23 -0.19 -26.30 25.60
CA LEU A 23 -1.45 -25.84 25.04
C LEU A 23 -1.43 -24.33 24.74
N ALA A 24 -0.88 -23.52 25.65
CA ALA A 24 -0.75 -22.08 25.46
C ALA A 24 0.14 -21.73 24.26
N VAL A 25 1.28 -22.42 24.12
CA VAL A 25 2.19 -22.26 22.97
C VAL A 25 1.50 -22.71 21.69
N GLY A 26 0.85 -23.88 21.69
CA GLY A 26 0.12 -24.39 20.53
C GLY A 26 -0.98 -23.43 20.06
N LEU A 27 -1.77 -22.89 20.99
CA LEU A 27 -2.82 -21.92 20.68
C LEU A 27 -2.23 -20.60 20.16
N SER A 28 -1.14 -20.13 20.76
CA SER A 28 -0.43 -18.92 20.33
C SER A 28 0.12 -19.07 18.91
N LEU A 29 0.62 -20.26 18.55
CA LEU A 29 1.10 -20.55 17.19
C LEU A 29 -0.03 -20.51 16.16
N VAL A 30 -1.20 -21.07 16.49
CA VAL A 30 -2.38 -21.00 15.62
C VAL A 30 -2.80 -19.54 15.44
N TRP A 31 -2.86 -18.77 16.52
CA TRP A 31 -3.20 -17.34 16.46
C TRP A 31 -2.23 -16.56 15.58
N LEU A 32 -0.91 -16.69 15.81
CA LEU A 32 0.13 -16.06 14.99
C LEU A 32 0.06 -16.50 13.53
N ASN A 33 -0.34 -17.74 13.26
CA ASN A 33 -0.52 -18.21 11.90
C ASN A 33 -1.64 -17.46 11.20
N ILE A 34 -2.80 -17.29 11.84
CA ILE A 34 -3.95 -16.55 11.30
C ILE A 34 -3.57 -15.08 11.07
N GLU A 35 -2.92 -14.44 12.04
CA GLU A 35 -2.47 -13.05 11.91
C GLU A 35 -1.48 -12.89 10.75
N ARG A 36 -0.56 -13.85 10.56
CA ARG A 36 0.40 -13.84 9.45
C ARG A 36 -0.34 -13.93 8.10
N TRP A 37 -1.40 -14.72 8.01
CA TRP A 37 -2.21 -14.78 6.79
C TRP A 37 -2.91 -13.45 6.51
N ASP A 38 -3.53 -12.79 7.50
CA ASP A 38 -4.17 -11.47 7.29
C ASP A 38 -3.16 -10.44 6.78
N MET A 39 -1.96 -10.42 7.35
CA MET A 39 -0.89 -9.52 6.92
C MET A 39 -0.42 -9.79 5.49
N ALA A 40 -0.26 -11.07 5.11
CA ALA A 40 0.11 -11.43 3.74
C ALA A 40 -0.95 -10.95 2.73
N TYR A 41 -2.23 -11.17 3.02
CA TYR A 41 -3.31 -10.70 2.15
C TYR A 41 -3.40 -9.17 2.08
N ARG A 42 -3.16 -8.47 3.19
CA ARG A 42 -3.09 -7.01 3.20
C ARG A 42 -1.96 -6.48 2.32
N ILE A 43 -0.78 -7.09 2.41
CA ILE A 43 0.37 -6.71 1.56
C ILE A 43 0.03 -6.93 0.09
N GLU A 44 -0.46 -8.12 -0.27
CA GLU A 44 -0.81 -8.44 -1.66
C GLU A 44 -1.87 -7.46 -2.21
N ARG A 45 -2.86 -7.10 -1.39
CA ARG A 45 -3.86 -6.10 -1.78
C ARG A 45 -3.22 -4.72 -2.02
N LEU A 46 -2.35 -4.28 -1.13
CA LEU A 46 -1.68 -2.97 -1.26
C LEU A 46 -0.75 -2.93 -2.47
N GLU A 47 -0.07 -4.02 -2.78
CA GLU A 47 0.75 -4.15 -3.99
C GLU A 47 -0.10 -4.00 -5.25
N ARG A 48 -1.26 -4.67 -5.32
CA ARG A 48 -2.20 -4.52 -6.44
C ARG A 48 -2.73 -3.09 -6.56
N GLU A 49 -3.13 -2.46 -5.45
CA GLU A 49 -3.60 -1.08 -5.46
C GLU A 49 -2.51 -0.08 -5.90
N LEU A 50 -1.25 -0.36 -5.55
CA LEU A 50 -0.10 0.43 -5.99
C LEU A 50 0.14 0.24 -7.50
N GLU A 51 0.11 -0.99 -7.98
CA GLU A 51 0.28 -1.33 -9.38
C GLU A 51 -0.79 -0.66 -10.25
N ASP A 52 -2.06 -0.77 -9.87
CA ASP A 52 -3.20 -0.14 -10.55
C ASP A 52 -3.03 1.38 -10.65
N LYS A 53 -2.66 2.03 -9.55
CA LYS A 53 -2.42 3.48 -9.53
C LYS A 53 -1.22 3.86 -10.40
N SER A 54 -0.13 3.09 -10.35
CA SER A 54 1.05 3.36 -11.15
C SER A 54 0.75 3.24 -12.65
N SER A 55 -0.04 2.23 -13.05
CA SER A 55 -0.49 2.00 -14.42
C SER A 55 -1.37 3.16 -14.90
N LEU A 56 -2.28 3.63 -14.05
CA LEU A 56 -3.12 4.78 -14.36
C LEU A 56 -2.30 6.06 -14.56
N VAL A 57 -1.33 6.32 -13.68
CA VAL A 57 -0.42 7.47 -13.81
C VAL A 57 0.35 7.41 -15.13
N ALA A 58 0.96 6.25 -15.44
CA ALA A 58 1.69 6.06 -16.69
C ALA A 58 0.81 6.32 -17.93
N LYS A 59 -0.44 5.84 -17.91
CA LYS A 59 -1.40 6.11 -18.98
C LYS A 59 -1.71 7.60 -19.11
N LEU A 60 -1.96 8.29 -18.00
CA LEU A 60 -2.23 9.73 -18.00
C LEU A 60 -1.02 10.54 -18.49
N GLU A 61 0.20 10.12 -18.17
CA GLU A 61 1.42 10.76 -18.68
C GLU A 61 1.54 10.62 -20.20
N VAL A 62 1.24 9.44 -20.75
CA VAL A 62 1.19 9.22 -22.20
C VAL A 62 0.11 10.09 -22.85
N GLU A 63 -1.09 10.16 -22.28
CA GLU A 63 -2.18 10.99 -22.80
C GLU A 63 -1.83 12.49 -22.73
N LYS A 64 -1.22 12.94 -21.64
CA LYS A 64 -0.68 14.31 -21.50
C LYS A 64 0.36 14.60 -22.59
N GLY A 65 1.30 13.70 -22.80
CA GLY A 65 2.31 13.83 -23.86
C GLY A 65 1.67 13.92 -25.25
N ASN A 66 0.66 13.11 -25.53
CA ASN A 66 -0.10 13.17 -26.78
C ASN A 66 -0.89 14.48 -26.93
N LEU A 67 -1.52 14.98 -25.86
CA LEU A 67 -2.21 16.28 -25.83
C LEU A 67 -1.26 17.44 -26.12
N LEU A 68 -0.04 17.38 -25.60
CA LEU A 68 1.02 18.37 -25.81
C LEU A 68 1.84 18.14 -27.08
N SER A 69 1.51 17.14 -27.89
CA SER A 69 2.28 16.84 -29.09
C SER A 69 2.21 17.99 -30.10
N PRO A 70 3.32 18.35 -30.76
CA PRO A 70 3.35 19.46 -31.72
C PRO A 70 2.31 19.34 -32.83
N GLN A 71 2.03 18.13 -33.29
CA GLN A 71 1.04 17.84 -34.33
C GLN A 71 -0.37 18.19 -33.85
N ARG A 72 -0.73 17.78 -32.63
CA ARG A 72 -2.05 18.05 -32.05
C ARG A 72 -2.22 19.52 -31.69
N LEU A 73 -1.18 20.14 -31.14
CA LEU A 73 -1.17 21.58 -30.87
C LEU A 73 -1.27 22.41 -32.16
N ARG A 74 -0.59 22.02 -33.24
CA ARG A 74 -0.71 22.68 -34.56
C ARG A 74 -2.10 22.52 -35.17
N LYS A 75 -2.71 21.34 -35.02
CA LYS A 75 -4.10 21.11 -35.45
C LYS A 75 -5.05 22.03 -34.67
N LEU A 76 -4.94 22.04 -33.35
CA LEU A 76 -5.75 22.90 -32.49
C LEU A 76 -5.55 24.39 -32.80
N ALA A 77 -4.30 24.82 -33.06
CA ALA A 77 -4.03 26.19 -33.46
C ALA A 77 -4.73 26.57 -34.76
N LYS A 78 -4.80 25.68 -35.75
CA LYS A 78 -5.57 25.90 -36.99
C LYS A 78 -7.08 25.96 -36.72
N ASP A 79 -7.60 25.06 -35.90
CA ASP A 79 -9.03 24.98 -35.60
C ASP A 79 -9.55 26.24 -34.87
N PHE A 80 -8.66 26.97 -34.18
CA PHE A 80 -8.96 28.20 -33.44
C PHE A 80 -8.36 29.47 -34.07
N ASP A 81 -7.85 29.40 -35.31
CA ASP A 81 -7.17 30.52 -36.00
C ASP A 81 -6.05 31.17 -35.18
N LEU A 82 -5.37 30.39 -34.35
CA LEU A 82 -4.26 30.82 -33.51
C LEU A 82 -2.95 30.80 -34.32
N ALA A 83 -2.16 31.86 -34.17
CA ALA A 83 -0.85 32.02 -34.79
C ALA A 83 0.22 32.35 -33.74
N GLN A 84 1.48 32.39 -34.17
CA GLN A 84 2.59 32.79 -33.29
C GLN A 84 2.33 34.20 -32.72
N ALA A 85 2.41 34.32 -31.39
CA ALA A 85 2.22 35.59 -30.71
C ALA A 85 3.28 36.60 -31.15
N ARG A 86 2.86 37.84 -31.41
CA ARG A 86 3.77 38.96 -31.71
C ARG A 86 4.42 39.48 -30.42
N PRO A 87 5.60 40.11 -30.51
CA PRO A 87 6.21 40.79 -29.37
C PRO A 87 5.21 41.75 -28.70
N GLY A 88 5.07 41.66 -27.37
CA GLY A 88 4.14 42.46 -26.57
C GLY A 88 2.74 41.86 -26.33
N GLN A 89 2.39 40.71 -26.94
CA GLN A 89 1.08 40.05 -26.72
C GLN A 89 1.07 39.05 -25.56
N ILE A 90 2.23 38.65 -25.04
CA ILE A 90 2.34 37.69 -23.93
C ILE A 90 2.34 38.46 -22.60
N ARG A 91 1.33 38.21 -21.75
CA ARG A 91 1.34 38.67 -20.35
C ARG A 91 2.08 37.64 -19.51
N HIS A 92 3.14 38.08 -18.82
CA HIS A 92 3.76 37.30 -17.74
C HIS A 92 2.99 37.58 -16.46
N LEU A 93 2.39 36.53 -15.87
CA LEU A 93 1.79 36.62 -14.55
C LEU A 93 2.85 36.23 -13.53
N GLU A 94 3.13 37.11 -12.57
CA GLU A 94 3.95 36.79 -11.39
C GLU A 94 3.35 35.58 -10.69
N ALA A 95 4.18 34.58 -10.37
CA ALA A 95 3.77 33.32 -9.75
C ALA A 95 3.30 33.55 -8.30
N GLY A 96 2.09 34.07 -8.13
CA GLY A 96 1.54 34.39 -6.80
C GLY A 96 0.18 35.09 -6.81
N GLN A 97 -0.22 35.72 -7.93
CA GLN A 97 -1.53 36.36 -8.00
C GLN A 97 -2.56 35.36 -8.58
N ARG A 98 -3.24 34.62 -7.70
CA ARG A 98 -4.49 33.96 -8.07
C ARG A 98 -5.66 34.97 -7.93
N PRO A 99 -6.62 35.00 -8.87
CA PRO A 99 -7.86 35.76 -8.72
C PRO A 99 -8.74 35.21 -7.60
#